data_AF-A0A839LCH1-F1
#
_entry.id   AF-A0A839LCH1-F1
#
_cell.length_a   1.000
_cell.length_b   1.000
_cell.length_c   1.000
_cell.angle_alpha   90.00
_cell.angle_beta   90.00
_cell.angle_gamma   90.00
#
_symmetry.space_group_name_H-M   'P 1'
#
loop_
_entity.id
_entity.type
_entity.pdbx_description
1 polymer ?
#
loop_
_entity_poly.entity_id
_entity_poly.type
_entity_poly.pdbx_seq_one_letter_code
_entity_poly.pdbx_strand_id
1 'polypeptide(L)'
;MLAPRLIAGKLLPQALHRSAVVADKFHVLRLASDALVKVYERRKVAKPDSSAIQPFRRSKFTLLKRPAKLTETQEQDLKQWLREDEDIAAAYKAKEAFYAIFDLPRDQAIQAFDHFRETVHRAVRKDFRQLLAKMKVWRSEMLAILDHPQTNAYTESINGAIQTIVRNGNGYKFDVVRARILAKHALDPRKEVKLSQLLLPEGNFCGYCHEQFSASEMSEVSMPPMVAGQPAIQTMVCRTCRSEFDSDVLKAKRSRRPTRNAE
;
A
#
# COMPACT_ATOMS: atom_id res chain seq x y z
N MET A 1 -14.90 10.76 -17.47
CA MET A 1 -13.93 10.09 -16.56
C MET A 1 -14.41 10.33 -15.13
N LEU A 2 -14.99 9.31 -14.50
CA LEU A 2 -15.52 9.40 -13.14
C LEU A 2 -14.38 9.53 -12.13
N ALA A 3 -14.53 10.47 -11.18
CA ALA A 3 -13.54 10.75 -10.16
C ALA A 3 -13.25 9.48 -9.31
N PRO A 4 -11.97 9.20 -8.98
CA PRO A 4 -11.57 8.00 -8.22
C PRO A 4 -12.27 7.84 -6.85
N ARG A 5 -12.80 8.93 -6.28
CA ARG A 5 -13.61 8.92 -5.04
C ARG A 5 -14.80 7.96 -5.11
N LEU A 6 -15.38 7.77 -6.29
CA LEU A 6 -16.54 6.88 -6.47
C LEU A 6 -16.19 5.39 -6.53
N ILE A 7 -14.94 5.03 -6.83
CA ILE A 7 -14.54 3.62 -6.99
C ILE A 7 -14.18 3.01 -5.63
N ALA A 8 -13.48 3.75 -4.76
CA ALA A 8 -13.18 3.28 -3.41
C ALA A 8 -14.46 3.13 -2.56
N GLY A 9 -15.36 4.12 -2.59
CA GLY A 9 -16.59 4.06 -1.77
C GLY A 9 -17.61 3.00 -2.21
N LYS A 10 -17.58 2.52 -3.46
CA LYS A 10 -18.59 1.59 -4.00
C LYS A 10 -18.20 0.10 -3.95
N LEU A 11 -16.92 -0.23 -3.77
CA LEU A 11 -16.41 -1.60 -3.82
C LEU A 11 -15.85 -2.12 -2.49
N LEU A 12 -15.70 -1.27 -1.46
CA LEU A 12 -15.33 -1.73 -0.14
C LEU A 12 -16.54 -2.42 0.52
N PRO A 13 -16.48 -3.73 0.83
CA PRO A 13 -17.58 -4.42 1.50
C PRO A 13 -17.92 -3.74 2.84
N GLN A 14 -19.19 -3.79 3.24
CA GLN A 14 -19.73 -3.18 4.47
C GLN A 14 -18.92 -3.55 5.74
N ALA A 15 -18.18 -4.67 5.71
CA ALA A 15 -17.26 -5.10 6.77
C ALA A 15 -16.05 -4.16 7.01
N LEU A 16 -15.72 -3.25 6.08
CA LEU A 16 -14.57 -2.34 6.17
C LEU A 16 -14.96 -0.90 6.56
N HIS A 17 -16.18 -0.66 7.05
CA HIS A 17 -16.71 0.69 7.34
C HIS A 17 -15.87 1.53 8.34
N ARG A 18 -14.93 0.92 9.04
CA ARG A 18 -14.09 1.53 10.09
C ARG A 18 -12.63 1.72 9.66
N SER A 19 -12.30 1.42 8.41
CA SER A 19 -10.92 1.44 7.93
C SER A 19 -10.55 2.83 7.43
N ALA A 20 -9.46 3.40 7.94
CA ALA A 20 -8.89 4.61 7.36
C ALA A 20 -8.37 4.33 5.95
N VAL A 21 -8.77 5.14 4.97
CA VAL A 21 -8.24 5.08 3.60
C VAL A 21 -6.99 5.96 3.53
N VAL A 22 -5.84 5.32 3.36
CA VAL A 22 -4.53 5.98 3.36
C VAL A 22 -3.92 5.93 1.96
N ALA A 23 -3.43 7.07 1.46
CA ALA A 23 -2.72 7.11 0.20
C ALA A 23 -1.32 6.49 0.34
N ASP A 24 -0.83 5.88 -0.73
CA ASP A 24 0.53 5.36 -0.76
C ASP A 24 1.58 6.49 -0.72
N LYS A 25 2.41 6.52 0.33
CA LYS A 25 3.44 7.56 0.52
C LYS A 25 4.43 7.65 -0.64
N PHE A 26 4.87 6.54 -1.21
CA PHE A 26 5.81 6.54 -2.32
C PHE A 26 5.19 7.20 -3.56
N HIS A 27 3.96 6.83 -3.93
CA HIS A 27 3.26 7.44 -5.06
C HIS A 27 2.94 8.92 -4.83
N VAL A 28 2.65 9.32 -3.59
CA VAL A 28 2.45 10.72 -3.23
C VAL A 28 3.72 11.53 -3.43
N LEU A 29 4.86 11.08 -2.88
CA LEU A 29 6.16 11.77 -3.02
C LEU A 29 6.64 11.77 -4.48
N ARG A 30 6.38 10.69 -5.22
CA ARG A 30 6.73 10.58 -6.65
C ARG A 30 6.13 11.69 -7.50
N LEU A 31 4.95 12.23 -7.16
CA LEU A 31 4.34 13.34 -7.89
C LEU A 31 5.23 14.59 -7.92
N ALA A 32 5.92 14.91 -6.82
CA ALA A 32 6.83 16.04 -6.76
C ALA A 32 8.13 15.75 -7.53
N SER A 33 8.64 14.51 -7.46
CA SER A 33 9.77 14.05 -8.28
C SER A 33 9.48 14.15 -9.78
N ASP A 34 8.31 13.68 -10.21
CA ASP A 34 7.88 13.74 -11.60
C ASP A 34 7.72 15.19 -12.07
N ALA A 35 7.26 16.11 -11.21
CA ALA A 35 7.20 17.54 -11.50
C ALA A 35 8.59 18.16 -11.70
N LEU A 36 9.57 17.82 -10.85
CA LEU A 36 10.96 18.23 -11.02
C LEU A 36 11.54 17.70 -12.34
N VAL A 37 11.27 16.44 -12.68
CA VAL A 37 11.73 15.85 -13.95
C VAL A 37 11.15 16.58 -15.15
N LYS A 38 9.87 17.01 -15.10
CA LYS A 38 9.28 17.83 -16.18
C LYS A 38 10.01 19.16 -16.37
N VAL A 39 10.34 19.85 -15.27
CA VAL A 39 11.14 21.08 -15.32
C VAL A 39 12.51 20.80 -15.93
N TYR A 40 13.17 19.74 -15.45
CA TYR A 40 14.47 19.29 -15.96
C TYR A 40 14.44 19.04 -17.47
N GLU A 41 13.49 18.25 -17.99
CA GLU A 41 13.41 17.97 -19.44
C GLU A 41 13.06 19.25 -20.24
N ARG A 42 12.20 20.13 -19.71
CA ARG A 42 11.90 21.44 -20.33
C ARG A 42 13.17 22.28 -20.50
N ARG A 43 13.99 22.39 -19.44
CA ARG A 43 15.22 23.20 -19.45
C ARG A 43 16.28 22.60 -20.38
N LYS A 44 16.39 21.27 -20.41
CA LYS A 44 17.27 20.54 -21.32
C LYS A 44 16.94 20.79 -22.79
N VAL A 45 15.66 20.89 -23.17
CA VAL A 45 15.28 21.24 -24.55
C VAL A 45 15.57 22.72 -24.85
N ALA A 46 15.38 23.62 -23.89
CA ALA A 46 15.58 25.06 -24.08
C ALA A 46 17.06 25.48 -24.22
N LYS A 47 18.01 24.66 -23.76
CA LYS A 47 19.46 24.88 -23.93
C LYS A 47 20.08 23.66 -24.62
N PRO A 48 20.02 23.55 -25.97
CA PRO A 48 20.53 22.38 -26.69
C PRO A 48 22.05 22.41 -26.97
N ASP A 49 22.70 23.58 -26.97
CA ASP A 49 24.06 23.79 -27.51
C ASP A 49 25.17 24.15 -26.50
N SER A 50 24.90 24.26 -25.20
CA SER A 50 25.98 24.53 -24.25
C SER A 50 26.80 23.26 -23.96
N SER A 51 28.12 23.32 -24.10
CA SER A 51 29.08 22.28 -23.67
C SER A 51 28.88 21.80 -22.21
N ALA A 52 28.15 22.56 -21.40
CA ALA A 52 27.66 22.22 -20.06
C ALA A 52 26.53 21.17 -19.98
N ILE A 53 26.03 20.62 -21.11
CA ILE A 53 24.88 19.68 -21.14
C ILE A 53 25.29 18.22 -20.87
N GLN A 54 26.56 17.87 -21.09
CA GLN A 54 27.03 16.49 -20.91
C GLN A 54 26.88 15.97 -19.46
N PRO A 55 27.16 16.78 -18.41
CA PRO A 55 26.85 16.44 -17.01
C PRO A 55 25.34 16.33 -16.72
N PHE A 56 24.53 17.24 -17.29
CA PHE A 56 23.07 17.26 -17.08
C PHE A 56 22.45 15.91 -17.47
N ARG A 57 22.75 15.41 -18.68
CA ARG A 57 22.15 14.18 -19.25
C ARG A 57 22.33 12.92 -18.39
N ARG A 58 23.36 12.83 -17.55
CA ARG A 58 23.66 11.64 -16.73
C ARG A 58 23.16 11.73 -15.28
N SER A 59 22.77 12.89 -14.78
CA SER A 59 22.68 13.14 -13.33
C SER A 59 21.29 13.63 -12.84
N LYS A 60 20.21 13.42 -13.61
CA LYS A 60 18.83 13.60 -13.09
C LYS A 60 18.57 12.83 -11.77
N PHE A 61 19.27 11.71 -11.57
CA PHE A 61 19.17 10.92 -10.35
C PHE A 61 19.68 11.68 -9.12
N THR A 62 20.67 12.55 -9.28
CA THR A 62 21.18 13.43 -8.21
C THR A 62 20.11 14.41 -7.74
N LEU A 63 19.36 15.00 -8.67
CA LEU A 63 18.22 15.88 -8.36
C LEU A 63 17.07 15.16 -7.64
N LEU A 64 16.89 13.86 -7.92
CA LEU A 64 15.82 13.06 -7.32
C LEU A 64 16.17 12.58 -5.91
N LYS A 65 17.45 12.35 -5.62
CA LYS A 65 17.92 11.94 -4.29
C LYS A 65 17.61 13.00 -3.23
N ARG A 66 17.43 12.52 -2.01
CA ARG A 66 17.37 13.35 -0.81
C ARG A 66 18.77 13.85 -0.46
N PRO A 67 18.93 15.07 0.09
CA PRO A 67 20.24 15.61 0.47
C PRO A 67 21.08 14.64 1.31
N ALA A 68 20.46 13.99 2.29
CA ALA A 68 21.12 13.02 3.17
C ALA A 68 21.63 11.72 2.48
N LYS A 69 21.29 11.50 1.19
CA LYS A 69 21.71 10.33 0.40
C LYS A 69 22.65 10.70 -0.75
N LEU A 70 23.11 11.94 -0.81
CA LEU A 70 24.07 12.40 -1.80
C LEU A 70 25.49 12.04 -1.34
N THR A 71 26.34 11.67 -2.28
CA THR A 71 27.79 11.66 -2.04
C THR A 71 28.33 13.08 -2.09
N GLU A 72 29.52 13.32 -1.54
CA GLU A 72 30.15 14.65 -1.54
C GLU A 72 30.25 15.24 -2.96
N THR A 73 30.68 14.44 -3.94
CA THR A 73 30.71 14.84 -5.36
C THR A 73 29.32 15.22 -5.87
N GLN A 74 28.29 14.44 -5.55
CA GLN A 74 26.91 14.70 -5.97
C GLN A 74 26.34 15.97 -5.34
N GLU A 75 26.74 16.29 -4.11
CA GLU A 75 26.33 17.51 -3.43
C GLU A 75 26.97 18.75 -4.08
N GLN A 76 28.25 18.68 -4.43
CA GLN A 76 28.94 19.75 -5.16
C GLN A 76 28.32 20.00 -6.54
N ASP A 77 28.07 18.92 -7.30
CA ASP A 77 27.38 18.99 -8.59
C ASP A 77 25.99 19.64 -8.44
N LEU A 78 25.21 19.19 -7.45
CA LEU A 78 23.90 19.75 -7.17
C LEU A 78 24.00 21.25 -6.87
N LYS A 79 24.90 21.69 -5.98
CA LYS A 79 25.10 23.11 -5.65
C LYS A 79 25.47 23.95 -6.86
N GLN A 80 26.29 23.41 -7.77
CA GLN A 80 26.60 24.08 -9.03
C GLN A 80 25.34 24.25 -9.89
N TRP A 81 24.57 23.19 -10.07
CA TRP A 81 23.38 23.22 -10.92
C TRP A 81 22.28 24.16 -10.41
N LEU A 82 22.06 24.18 -9.09
CA LEU A 82 21.09 25.08 -8.49
C LEU A 82 21.52 26.56 -8.60
N ARG A 83 22.81 26.85 -8.84
CA ARG A 83 23.30 28.20 -9.14
C ARG A 83 23.15 28.57 -10.62
N GLU A 84 23.29 27.60 -11.52
CA GLU A 84 23.27 27.84 -12.97
C GLU A 84 21.87 27.96 -13.57
N ASP A 85 20.86 27.34 -12.94
CA ASP A 85 19.49 27.34 -13.47
C ASP A 85 18.44 27.56 -12.37
N GLU A 86 17.90 28.78 -12.33
CA GLU A 86 16.90 29.19 -11.33
C GLU A 86 15.61 28.35 -11.38
N ASP A 87 15.19 27.87 -12.55
CA ASP A 87 14.00 27.03 -12.68
C ASP A 87 14.24 25.67 -12.02
N ILE A 88 15.43 25.08 -12.23
CA ILE A 88 15.82 23.82 -11.57
C ILE A 88 15.93 24.03 -10.06
N ALA A 89 16.53 25.14 -9.62
CA ALA A 89 16.63 25.50 -8.21
C ALA A 89 15.26 25.61 -7.54
N ALA A 90 14.34 26.34 -8.17
CA ALA A 90 12.97 26.51 -7.69
C ALA A 90 12.20 25.18 -7.64
N ALA A 91 12.35 24.34 -8.67
CA ALA A 91 11.70 23.03 -8.71
C ALA A 91 12.26 22.07 -7.65
N TYR A 92 13.58 22.05 -7.45
CA TYR A 92 14.23 21.23 -6.43
C TYR A 92 13.77 21.64 -5.02
N LYS A 93 13.77 22.95 -4.75
CA LYS A 93 13.26 23.51 -3.48
C LYS A 93 11.80 23.12 -3.25
N ALA A 94 10.94 23.22 -4.27
CA ALA A 94 9.54 22.81 -4.17
C ALA A 94 9.38 21.31 -3.89
N LYS A 95 10.19 20.45 -4.52
CA LYS A 95 10.20 19.00 -4.25
C LYS A 95 10.59 18.71 -2.80
N GLU A 96 11.70 19.27 -2.33
CA GLU A 96 12.18 19.03 -0.96
C GLU A 96 11.22 19.61 0.10
N ALA A 97 10.64 20.79 -0.16
CA ALA A 97 9.59 21.36 0.69
C ALA A 97 8.36 20.46 0.78
N PHE A 98 7.94 19.84 -0.33
CA PHE A 98 6.83 18.89 -0.32
C PHE A 98 7.15 17.65 0.51
N TYR A 99 8.37 17.12 0.40
CA TYR A 99 8.79 15.94 1.15
C TYR A 99 8.81 16.23 2.65
N ALA A 100 9.33 17.40 3.02
CA ALA A 100 9.45 17.84 4.41
C ALA A 100 8.09 17.89 5.14
N ILE A 101 6.98 18.13 4.43
CA ILE A 101 5.63 18.11 5.02
C ILE A 101 5.36 16.80 5.77
N PHE A 102 5.83 15.67 5.23
CA PHE A 102 5.60 14.34 5.80
C PHE A 102 6.62 13.94 6.87
N ASP A 103 7.54 14.85 7.20
CA ASP A 103 8.51 14.71 8.30
C ASP A 103 8.14 15.63 9.49
N LEU A 104 7.12 16.49 9.35
CA LEU A 104 6.64 17.42 10.38
C LEU A 104 5.60 16.77 11.31
N PRO A 105 5.44 17.31 12.54
CA PRO A 105 4.29 17.00 13.39
C PRO A 105 2.97 17.33 12.68
N ARG A 106 1.90 16.57 12.99
CA ARG A 106 0.62 16.64 12.27
C ARG A 106 0.09 18.06 12.05
N ASP A 107 0.00 18.86 13.11
CA ASP A 107 -0.60 20.20 13.01
C ASP A 107 0.21 21.13 12.10
N GLN A 108 1.54 21.03 12.18
CA GLN A 108 2.45 21.79 11.30
C GLN A 108 2.40 21.26 9.86
N ALA A 109 2.31 19.94 9.68
CA ALA A 109 2.20 19.31 8.37
C ALA A 109 0.91 19.72 7.66
N ILE A 110 -0.23 19.79 8.37
CA ILE A 110 -1.52 20.26 7.84
C ILE A 110 -1.40 21.69 7.32
N GLN A 111 -0.84 22.59 8.12
CA GLN A 111 -0.62 23.98 7.73
C GLN A 111 0.32 24.10 6.53
N ALA A 112 1.45 23.39 6.56
CA ALA A 112 2.42 23.38 5.47
C ALA A 112 1.83 22.80 4.18
N PHE A 113 0.98 21.77 4.27
CA PHE A 113 0.27 21.17 3.13
C PHE A 113 -0.69 22.16 2.48
N ASP A 114 -1.45 22.91 3.27
CA ASP A 114 -2.43 23.86 2.75
C ASP A 114 -1.75 25.07 2.11
N HIS A 115 -0.64 25.55 2.67
CA HIS A 115 0.13 26.68 2.13
C HIS A 115 1.12 26.27 1.03
N PHE A 116 1.34 24.97 0.79
CA PHE A 116 2.35 24.48 -0.14
C PHE A 116 2.24 25.11 -1.54
N ARG A 117 1.01 25.28 -2.05
CA ARG A 117 0.79 25.88 -3.38
C ARG A 117 1.41 27.27 -3.52
N GLU A 118 1.39 28.06 -2.45
CA GLU A 118 1.86 29.44 -2.42
C GLU A 118 3.38 29.50 -2.38
N THR A 119 4.02 28.51 -1.76
CA THR A 119 5.49 28.39 -1.71
C THR A 119 6.10 27.97 -3.05
N VAL A 120 5.34 27.32 -3.94
CA VAL A 120 5.82 26.94 -5.28
C VAL A 120 6.00 28.18 -6.16
N HIS A 121 7.24 28.42 -6.59
CA HIS A 121 7.61 29.54 -7.46
C HIS A 121 6.79 29.58 -8.75
N ARG A 122 6.41 30.78 -9.21
CA ARG A 122 5.51 30.97 -10.35
C ARG A 122 6.04 30.33 -11.64
N ALA A 123 7.36 30.37 -11.87
CA ALA A 123 8.00 29.87 -13.10
C ALA A 123 7.90 28.34 -13.32
N VAL A 124 7.73 27.57 -12.24
CA VAL A 124 7.66 26.09 -12.25
C VAL A 124 6.28 25.56 -11.85
N ARG A 125 5.38 26.43 -11.37
CA ARG A 125 4.05 26.05 -10.87
C ARG A 125 3.23 25.29 -11.91
N LYS A 126 3.41 25.56 -13.20
CA LYS A 126 2.74 24.84 -14.29
C LYS A 126 3.14 23.36 -14.35
N ASP A 127 4.39 23.05 -14.07
CA ASP A 127 4.95 21.69 -14.09
C ASP A 127 4.47 20.89 -12.87
N PHE A 128 4.22 21.58 -11.76
CA PHE A 128 3.66 21.05 -10.51
C PHE A 128 2.12 20.94 -10.52
N ARG A 129 1.43 21.33 -11.59
CA ARG A 129 -0.05 21.36 -11.67
C ARG A 129 -0.69 20.02 -11.27
N GLN A 130 -0.11 18.90 -11.70
CA GLN A 130 -0.64 17.57 -11.40
C GLN A 130 -0.58 17.25 -9.90
N LEU A 131 0.54 17.59 -9.25
CA LEU A 131 0.68 17.43 -7.79
C LEU A 131 -0.35 18.30 -7.08
N LEU A 132 -0.42 19.59 -7.42
CA LEU A 132 -1.33 20.54 -6.77
C LEU A 132 -2.81 20.14 -6.94
N ALA A 133 -3.19 19.64 -8.11
CA ALA A 133 -4.54 19.13 -8.36
C ALA A 133 -4.84 17.89 -7.49
N LYS A 134 -3.89 16.96 -7.38
CA LYS A 134 -4.05 15.77 -6.54
C LYS A 134 -4.09 16.10 -5.06
N MET A 135 -3.28 17.05 -4.59
CA MET A 135 -3.31 17.52 -3.19
C MET A 135 -4.70 18.04 -2.80
N LYS A 136 -5.40 18.73 -3.71
CA LYS A 136 -6.77 19.20 -3.48
C LYS A 136 -7.78 18.05 -3.40
N VAL A 137 -7.67 17.07 -4.30
CA VAL A 137 -8.65 15.98 -4.43
C VAL A 137 -8.47 14.89 -3.37
N TRP A 138 -7.22 14.52 -3.07
CA TRP A 138 -6.82 13.42 -2.20
C TRP A 138 -6.28 13.91 -0.86
N ARG A 139 -6.75 15.08 -0.42
CA ARG A 139 -6.23 15.78 0.75
C ARG A 139 -6.24 14.90 2.00
N SER A 140 -7.40 14.32 2.30
CA SER A 140 -7.62 13.46 3.46
C SER A 140 -6.70 12.24 3.45
N GLU A 141 -6.62 11.57 2.32
CA GLU A 141 -5.91 10.31 2.13
C GLU A 141 -4.39 10.53 2.18
N MET A 142 -3.90 11.66 1.64
CA MET A 142 -2.49 12.06 1.75
C MET A 142 -2.12 12.42 3.19
N LEU A 143 -2.95 13.18 3.91
CA LEU A 143 -2.66 13.51 5.31
C LEU A 143 -2.74 12.31 6.24
N ALA A 144 -3.57 11.32 5.94
CA ALA A 144 -3.68 10.09 6.73
C ALA A 144 -2.35 9.32 6.82
N ILE A 145 -1.40 9.56 5.90
CA ILE A 145 -0.03 9.02 5.95
C ILE A 145 0.67 9.40 7.27
N LEU A 146 0.35 10.57 7.84
CA LEU A 146 0.95 11.05 9.09
C LEU A 146 0.55 10.20 10.29
N ASP A 147 -0.66 9.63 10.28
CA ASP A 147 -1.16 8.75 11.35
C ASP A 147 -0.81 7.28 11.11
N HIS A 148 -0.59 6.94 9.83
CA HIS A 148 -0.47 5.59 9.33
C HIS A 148 0.78 5.46 8.45
N PRO A 149 1.99 5.43 9.05
CA PRO A 149 3.25 5.43 8.30
C PRO A 149 3.62 4.04 7.72
N GLN A 150 2.63 3.21 7.34
CA GLN A 150 2.93 1.92 6.75
C GLN A 150 3.46 2.07 5.32
N THR A 151 4.37 1.18 4.95
CA THR A 151 4.94 1.15 3.60
C THR A 151 4.30 0.02 2.79
N ASN A 152 3.79 0.31 1.59
CA ASN A 152 3.32 -0.72 0.65
C ASN A 152 4.49 -1.43 -0.07
N ALA A 153 5.72 -1.34 0.44
CA ALA A 153 6.90 -1.91 -0.21
C ALA A 153 6.76 -3.44 -0.42
N TYR A 154 6.13 -4.14 0.52
CA TYR A 154 5.87 -5.57 0.40
C TYR A 154 4.92 -5.89 -0.77
N THR A 155 3.76 -5.22 -0.83
CA THR A 155 2.79 -5.42 -1.91
C THR A 155 3.37 -5.02 -3.27
N GLU A 156 4.16 -3.93 -3.34
CA GLU A 156 4.85 -3.52 -4.55
C GLU A 156 5.92 -4.52 -5.01
N SER A 157 6.64 -5.15 -4.07
CA SER A 157 7.61 -6.22 -4.41
C SER A 157 6.92 -7.43 -5.05
N ILE A 158 5.76 -7.82 -4.52
CA ILE A 158 4.94 -8.89 -5.08
C ILE A 158 4.37 -8.46 -6.44
N ASN A 159 3.83 -7.25 -6.55
CA ASN A 159 3.33 -6.71 -7.82
C ASN A 159 4.42 -6.69 -8.91
N GLY A 160 5.65 -6.28 -8.56
CA GLY A 160 6.79 -6.31 -9.47
C GLY A 160 7.17 -7.74 -9.91
N ALA A 161 7.12 -8.69 -8.98
CA ALA A 161 7.35 -10.10 -9.29
C ALA A 161 6.27 -10.68 -10.22
N ILE A 162 5.00 -10.37 -9.95
CA ILE A 162 3.85 -10.71 -10.81
C ILE A 162 4.05 -10.14 -12.21
N GLN A 163 4.34 -8.84 -12.33
CA GLN A 163 4.57 -8.19 -13.62
C GLN A 163 5.75 -8.81 -14.38
N THR A 164 6.78 -9.28 -13.67
CA THR A 164 7.92 -9.97 -14.30
C THR A 164 7.51 -11.34 -14.83
N ILE A 165 6.71 -12.11 -14.07
CA ILE A 165 6.16 -13.40 -14.51
C ILE A 165 5.28 -13.20 -15.75
N VAL A 166 4.42 -12.19 -15.75
CA VAL A 166 3.56 -11.87 -16.91
C VAL A 166 4.38 -11.47 -18.13
N ARG A 167 5.40 -10.61 -17.98
CA ARG A 167 6.29 -10.20 -19.08
C ARG A 167 7.06 -11.37 -19.69
N ASN A 168 7.56 -12.28 -18.85
CA ASN A 168 8.30 -13.46 -19.31
C ASN A 168 7.37 -14.56 -19.85
N GLY A 169 6.11 -14.58 -19.39
CA GLY A 169 5.08 -15.54 -19.77
C GLY A 169 4.16 -15.01 -20.87
N ASN A 170 4.73 -14.43 -21.93
CA ASN A 170 3.95 -13.83 -23.01
C ASN A 170 2.96 -14.85 -23.60
N GLY A 171 1.67 -14.53 -23.62
CA GLY A 171 0.60 -15.46 -24.05
C GLY A 171 0.06 -16.42 -22.98
N TYR A 172 0.51 -16.33 -21.72
CA TYR A 172 -0.05 -17.14 -20.64
C TYR A 172 -1.47 -16.73 -20.28
N LYS A 173 -2.34 -17.72 -20.11
CA LYS A 173 -3.67 -17.56 -19.53
C LYS A 173 -3.55 -17.24 -18.03
N PHE A 174 -4.57 -16.60 -17.47
CA PHE A 174 -4.59 -16.18 -16.06
C PHE A 174 -4.25 -17.33 -15.11
N ASP A 175 -4.79 -18.54 -15.33
CA ASP A 175 -4.55 -19.70 -14.46
C ASP A 175 -3.07 -20.11 -14.39
N VAL A 176 -2.36 -20.00 -15.52
CA VAL A 176 -0.92 -20.31 -15.61
C VAL A 176 -0.09 -19.26 -14.88
N VAL A 177 -0.46 -17.98 -15.03
CA VAL A 177 0.16 -16.87 -14.30
C VAL A 177 -0.08 -17.04 -12.80
N ARG A 178 -1.31 -17.31 -12.38
CA ARG A 178 -1.70 -17.55 -10.98
C ARG A 178 -0.94 -18.74 -10.39
N ALA A 179 -0.87 -19.88 -11.08
CA ALA A 179 -0.15 -21.06 -10.61
C ALA A 179 1.34 -20.77 -10.41
N ARG A 180 1.98 -20.03 -11.32
CA ARG A 180 3.39 -19.63 -11.19
C ARG A 180 3.63 -18.66 -10.05
N ILE A 181 2.73 -17.70 -9.83
CA ILE A 181 2.82 -16.77 -8.70
C ILE A 181 2.70 -17.53 -7.38
N LEU A 182 1.69 -18.41 -7.25
CA LEU A 182 1.50 -19.21 -6.05
C LEU A 182 2.68 -20.17 -5.82
N ALA A 183 3.19 -20.84 -6.86
CA ALA A 183 4.33 -21.74 -6.70
C ALA A 183 5.62 -21.03 -6.25
N LYS A 184 5.82 -19.77 -6.63
CA LYS A 184 7.06 -19.02 -6.36
C LYS A 184 6.97 -18.08 -5.15
N HIS A 185 5.77 -17.58 -4.85
CA HIS A 185 5.54 -16.51 -3.86
C HIS A 185 4.43 -16.81 -2.86
N ALA A 186 3.73 -17.96 -2.95
CA ALA A 186 2.90 -18.36 -1.83
C ALA A 186 3.79 -18.55 -0.60
N LEU A 187 3.31 -18.07 0.54
CA LEU A 187 3.79 -18.48 1.85
C LEU A 187 3.93 -20.00 1.83
N ASP A 188 5.03 -20.52 2.40
CA ASP A 188 5.28 -21.95 2.49
C ASP A 188 3.95 -22.67 2.84
N PRO A 189 3.38 -23.50 1.95
CA PRO A 189 2.11 -24.15 2.20
C PRO A 189 2.18 -25.08 3.42
N ARG A 190 3.37 -25.33 3.97
CA ARG A 190 3.61 -26.06 5.22
C ARG A 190 3.54 -25.20 6.48
N LYS A 191 3.50 -23.87 6.37
CA LYS A 191 3.40 -22.98 7.53
C LYS A 191 1.92 -22.77 7.86
N GLU A 192 1.38 -23.74 8.58
CA GLU A 192 0.01 -23.72 9.11
C GLU A 192 -0.19 -22.43 9.94
N VAL A 193 -1.04 -21.52 9.44
CA VAL A 193 -1.42 -20.31 10.20
C VAL A 193 -2.43 -20.77 11.23
N LYS A 194 -1.99 -20.89 12.48
CA LYS A 194 -2.90 -21.19 13.60
C LYS A 194 -3.87 -20.03 13.75
N LEU A 195 -5.19 -20.27 13.65
CA LEU A 195 -6.18 -19.19 13.76
C LEU A 195 -6.10 -18.47 15.11
N SER A 196 -5.58 -19.13 16.14
CA SER A 196 -5.24 -18.51 17.43
C SER A 196 -4.30 -17.30 17.33
N GLN A 197 -3.46 -17.22 16.29
CA GLN A 197 -2.54 -16.09 16.05
C GLN A 197 -3.24 -14.86 15.46
N LEU A 198 -4.47 -15.01 14.99
CA LEU A 198 -5.28 -13.95 14.41
C LEU A 198 -6.22 -13.30 15.45
N LEU A 199 -6.11 -13.68 16.73
CA LEU A 199 -6.92 -13.13 17.81
C LEU A 199 -6.52 -11.69 18.12
N LEU A 200 -7.43 -10.74 17.88
CA LEU A 200 -7.29 -9.35 18.27
C LEU A 200 -7.50 -9.12 19.79
N PRO A 201 -6.77 -8.18 20.43
CA PRO A 201 -6.95 -7.80 21.84
C PRO A 201 -8.37 -7.32 22.19
N GLU A 202 -8.99 -6.57 21.28
CA GLU A 202 -10.36 -6.08 21.36
C GLU A 202 -11.42 -7.18 21.13
N GLY A 203 -11.01 -8.43 20.89
CA GLY A 203 -11.90 -9.54 20.58
C GLY A 203 -12.16 -9.71 19.09
N ASN A 204 -12.71 -10.86 18.71
CA ASN A 204 -13.01 -11.18 17.30
C ASN A 204 -14.45 -11.64 17.16
N PHE A 205 -14.95 -11.60 15.94
CA PHE A 205 -16.29 -12.07 15.62
C PHE A 205 -16.31 -13.59 15.52
N CYS A 206 -17.34 -14.20 16.11
CA CYS A 206 -17.62 -15.62 15.92
C CYS A 206 -17.96 -15.89 14.46
N GLY A 207 -17.30 -16.87 13.83
CA GLY A 207 -17.54 -17.27 12.45
C GLY A 207 -18.91 -17.88 12.16
N TYR A 208 -19.76 -18.06 13.17
CA TYR A 208 -21.11 -18.61 13.04
C TYR A 208 -22.21 -17.62 13.47
N CYS A 209 -22.22 -17.17 14.74
CA CYS A 209 -23.26 -16.24 15.22
C CYS A 209 -22.96 -14.77 14.90
N HIS A 210 -21.76 -14.47 14.41
CA HIS A 210 -21.32 -13.12 14.03
C HIS A 210 -21.32 -12.08 15.17
N GLU A 211 -21.43 -12.51 16.43
CA GLU A 211 -21.23 -11.64 17.61
C GLU A 211 -19.75 -11.55 17.99
N GLN A 212 -19.38 -10.49 18.70
CA GLN A 212 -18.01 -10.21 19.15
C GLN A 212 -17.73 -10.86 20.51
N PHE A 213 -16.61 -11.57 20.62
CA PHE A 213 -16.17 -12.23 21.85
C PHE A 213 -14.72 -11.90 22.17
N SER A 214 -14.36 -11.94 23.46
CA SER A 214 -12.96 -11.79 23.87
C SER A 214 -12.12 -12.98 23.37
N ALA A 215 -10.82 -12.78 23.22
CA ALA A 215 -9.90 -13.84 22.80
C ALA A 215 -10.00 -15.11 23.69
N SER A 216 -10.32 -14.96 24.98
CA SER A 216 -10.47 -16.07 25.94
C SER A 216 -11.76 -16.89 25.78
N GLU A 217 -12.73 -16.37 25.04
CA GLU A 217 -14.04 -16.99 24.79
C GLU A 217 -14.13 -17.63 23.41
N MET A 218 -13.05 -17.52 22.63
CA MET A 218 -12.99 -18.04 21.28
C MET A 218 -12.17 -19.33 21.22
N SER A 219 -12.57 -20.20 20.31
CA SER A 219 -11.86 -21.45 20.04
C SER A 219 -11.80 -21.70 18.54
N GLU A 220 -10.68 -22.24 18.10
CA GLU A 220 -10.52 -22.77 16.75
C GLU A 220 -11.32 -24.07 16.63
N VAL A 221 -12.13 -24.18 15.58
CA VAL A 221 -12.98 -25.34 15.30
C VAL A 221 -12.93 -25.72 13.83
N SER A 222 -13.08 -27.02 13.58
CA SER A 222 -13.26 -27.57 12.24
C SER A 222 -14.75 -27.78 11.96
N MET A 223 -15.33 -26.92 11.12
CA MET A 223 -16.73 -27.04 10.72
C MET A 223 -16.90 -28.08 9.60
N PRO A 224 -17.91 -28.95 9.68
CA PRO A 224 -18.15 -29.94 8.64
C PRO A 224 -18.54 -29.25 7.32
N PRO A 225 -18.17 -29.83 6.17
CA PRO A 225 -18.55 -29.27 4.88
C PRO A 225 -20.08 -29.30 4.69
N MET A 226 -20.62 -28.22 4.14
CA MET A 226 -22.05 -28.09 3.86
C MET A 226 -22.49 -28.97 2.67
N VAL A 227 -21.55 -29.27 1.75
CA VAL A 227 -21.78 -30.09 0.56
C VAL A 227 -20.74 -31.20 0.50
N ALA A 228 -21.18 -32.41 0.14
CA ALA A 228 -20.29 -33.55 -0.05
C ALA A 228 -19.17 -33.22 -1.05
N GLY A 229 -17.92 -33.49 -0.68
CA GLY A 229 -16.73 -33.19 -1.49
C GLY A 229 -16.06 -31.85 -1.20
N GLN A 230 -16.65 -30.99 -0.36
CA GLN A 230 -15.94 -29.80 0.14
C GLN A 230 -15.02 -30.16 1.32
N PRO A 231 -13.87 -29.47 1.46
CA PRO A 231 -13.04 -29.60 2.65
C PRO A 231 -13.73 -28.96 3.86
N ALA A 232 -13.42 -29.47 5.06
CA ALA A 232 -13.83 -28.83 6.31
C ALA A 232 -13.23 -27.41 6.41
N ILE A 233 -13.99 -26.49 6.98
CA ILE A 233 -13.56 -25.09 7.13
C ILE A 233 -13.05 -24.90 8.56
N GLN A 234 -11.80 -24.46 8.70
CA GLN A 234 -11.25 -24.01 9.99
C GLN A 234 -11.71 -22.57 10.25
N THR A 235 -12.28 -22.31 11.42
CA THR A 235 -12.74 -20.97 11.82
C THR A 235 -12.65 -20.76 13.33
N MET A 236 -12.77 -19.52 13.80
CA MET A 236 -12.89 -19.18 15.22
C MET A 236 -14.36 -19.02 15.59
N VAL A 237 -14.82 -19.68 16.65
CA VAL A 237 -16.19 -19.55 17.16
C VAL A 237 -16.19 -19.32 18.67
N CYS A 238 -17.30 -18.80 19.20
CA CYS A 238 -17.51 -18.69 20.64
C CYS A 238 -17.70 -20.06 21.30
N ARG A 239 -17.57 -20.12 22.64
CA ARG A 239 -17.78 -21.35 23.43
C ARG A 239 -19.11 -22.04 23.13
N THR A 240 -20.18 -21.28 22.92
CA THR A 240 -21.51 -21.82 22.63
C THR A 240 -21.55 -22.51 21.27
N CYS A 241 -21.18 -21.81 20.20
CA CYS A 241 -21.17 -22.35 18.84
C CYS A 241 -20.19 -23.53 18.68
N ARG A 242 -19.08 -23.54 19.43
CA ARG A 242 -18.17 -24.69 19.44
C ARG A 242 -18.90 -25.99 19.79
N SER A 243 -19.76 -25.97 20.81
CA SER A 243 -20.46 -27.17 21.27
C SER A 243 -21.46 -27.75 20.25
N GLU A 244 -21.84 -26.93 19.26
CA GLU A 244 -22.82 -27.23 18.21
C GLU A 244 -22.18 -27.59 16.86
N PHE A 245 -21.06 -26.95 16.49
CA PHE A 245 -20.51 -27.04 15.12
C PHE A 245 -19.10 -27.63 15.03
N ASP A 246 -18.43 -27.88 16.17
CA ASP A 246 -17.13 -28.53 16.17
C ASP A 246 -17.28 -30.01 15.79
N SER A 247 -16.73 -30.38 14.63
CA SER A 247 -16.80 -31.73 14.08
C SER A 247 -16.26 -32.79 15.06
N ASP A 248 -15.27 -32.44 15.87
CA ASP A 248 -14.67 -33.39 16.81
C ASP A 248 -15.56 -33.59 18.04
N VAL A 249 -16.24 -32.52 18.50
CA VAL A 249 -17.27 -32.61 19.55
C VAL A 249 -18.48 -33.40 19.07
N LEU A 250 -18.93 -33.19 17.82
CA LEU A 250 -20.06 -33.91 17.24
C LEU A 250 -19.76 -35.40 17.04
N LYS A 251 -18.56 -35.74 16.56
CA LYS A 251 -18.10 -37.14 16.44
C LYS A 251 -18.00 -37.83 17.80
N ALA A 252 -17.46 -37.15 18.82
CA ALA A 252 -17.39 -37.67 20.19
C ALA A 252 -18.77 -37.86 20.84
N LYS A 253 -19.75 -37.00 20.55
CA LYS A 253 -21.15 -37.20 20.98
C LYS A 253 -21.79 -38.42 20.30
N ARG A 254 -21.50 -38.67 19.03
CA ARG A 254 -22.02 -39.84 18.28
C ARG A 254 -21.43 -41.16 18.77
N SER A 255 -20.13 -41.22 19.07
CA SER A 255 -19.48 -42.45 19.56
C SER A 255 -19.91 -42.86 20.97
N ARG A 256 -20.45 -41.92 21.76
CA ARG A 256 -20.99 -42.17 23.11
C ARG A 256 -22.46 -42.58 23.13
N ARG A 257 -23.14 -42.63 21.97
CA ARG A 257 -24.53 -43.09 21.89
C ARG A 257 -24.52 -44.62 21.93
N PRO A 258 -25.07 -45.29 22.96
CA PRO A 258 -25.11 -46.75 22.99
C PRO A 258 -25.86 -47.24 21.75
N THR A 259 -25.29 -48.22 21.06
CA THR A 259 -25.94 -48.93 19.97
C THR A 259 -27.28 -49.44 20.47
N ARG A 260 -28.39 -48.86 20.00
CA ARG A 260 -29.71 -49.46 20.20
C ARG A 260 -29.66 -50.84 19.54
N ASN A 261 -29.91 -51.86 20.35
CA ASN A 261 -29.85 -53.27 20.00
C ASN A 261 -30.56 -53.57 18.68
N ALA A 262 -29.95 -54.48 17.91
CA ALA A 262 -30.62 -55.22 16.87
C ALA A 262 -31.65 -56.16 17.51
N GLU A 263 -32.92 -55.98 17.15
CA GLU A 263 -33.95 -57.02 17.10
C GLU A 263 -34.43 -57.11 15.65
#